data_AF-A0A7U6KGU8-F1
#
_entry.id   AF-A0A7U6KGU8-F1
#
_cell.length_a   1.000
_cell.length_b   1.000
_cell.length_c   1.000
_cell.angle_alpha   90.00
_cell.angle_beta   90.00
_cell.angle_gamma   90.00
#
_symmetry.space_group_name_H-M   'P 1'
#
loop_
_entity.id
_entity.type
_entity.pdbx_description
1 polymer ?
#
loop_
_entity_poly.entity_id
_entity_poly.type
_entity_poly.pdbx_seq_one_letter_code
_entity_poly.pdbx_strand_id
1 'polypeptide(L)'
;MAERDKEEKEKKEKAAKEKAAKEKAAKEKAAKEKASKKQSQKTVVNNNYYISTPSQCYQYYWDYEYVIPDSNSRYLSYNELYGYSIEQLRLARNEIYARHGRLFANKQLQNYFSNKSWYYGCISPNNFRTSVFNRYEKANVDMIVRVERDRK
;
A
#
# COMPACT_ATOMS: atom_id res chain seq x y z
N MET A 1 -26.85 -58.13 -29.60
CA MET A 1 -27.68 -57.47 -28.57
C MET A 1 -26.94 -57.25 -27.24
N ALA A 2 -25.59 -57.26 -27.18
CA ALA A 2 -24.85 -57.18 -25.92
C ALA A 2 -23.77 -56.08 -25.84
N GLU A 3 -23.55 -55.31 -26.91
CA GLU A 3 -22.42 -54.35 -26.99
C GLU A 3 -22.80 -52.89 -26.73
N ARG A 4 -24.07 -52.50 -26.91
CA ARG A 4 -24.54 -51.13 -26.60
C ARG A 4 -24.77 -50.88 -25.11
N ASP A 5 -24.96 -51.93 -24.31
CA ASP A 5 -25.22 -51.79 -22.86
C ASP A 5 -23.95 -51.65 -22.03
N LYS A 6 -22.77 -51.88 -22.63
CA LYS A 6 -21.47 -51.74 -21.96
C LYS A 6 -20.98 -50.28 -21.98
N GLU A 7 -21.19 -49.57 -23.09
CA GLU A 7 -20.78 -48.16 -23.26
C GLU A 7 -21.64 -47.17 -22.44
N GLU A 8 -22.93 -47.46 -22.23
CA GLU A 8 -23.79 -46.59 -21.41
C GLU A 8 -23.48 -46.70 -19.90
N LYS A 9 -22.96 -47.86 -19.47
CA LYS A 9 -22.54 -48.10 -18.07
C LYS A 9 -21.26 -47.33 -17.73
N GLU A 10 -20.30 -47.25 -18.64
CA GLU A 10 -19.04 -46.51 -18.43
C GLU A 10 -19.25 -44.98 -18.43
N LYS A 11 -20.21 -44.44 -19.19
CA LYS A 11 -20.55 -43.01 -19.16
C LYS A 11 -21.23 -42.58 -17.85
N LYS A 12 -22.06 -43.44 -17.25
CA LYS A 12 -22.68 -43.18 -15.93
C LYS A 12 -21.67 -43.26 -14.78
N GLU A 13 -20.63 -44.09 -14.90
CA GLU A 13 -19.60 -44.22 -13.85
C GLU A 13 -18.62 -43.02 -13.83
N LYS A 14 -18.29 -42.43 -14.99
CA LYS A 14 -17.43 -41.25 -15.06
C LYS A 14 -18.09 -39.98 -14.51
N ALA A 15 -19.41 -39.82 -14.69
CA ALA A 15 -20.16 -38.69 -14.14
C ALA A 15 -20.33 -38.75 -12.61
N ALA A 16 -20.34 -39.95 -12.01
CA ALA A 16 -20.42 -40.13 -10.56
C ALA A 16 -19.09 -39.80 -9.84
N LYS A 17 -17.94 -40.01 -10.49
CA LYS A 17 -16.61 -39.73 -9.93
C LYS A 17 -16.26 -38.23 -9.90
N GLU A 18 -16.86 -37.40 -10.76
CA GLU A 18 -16.59 -35.95 -10.76
C GLU A 18 -17.42 -35.18 -9.72
N LYS A 19 -18.59 -35.68 -9.33
CA LYS A 19 -19.44 -35.02 -8.32
C LYS A 19 -18.97 -35.27 -6.87
N ALA A 20 -18.25 -36.36 -6.61
CA ALA A 20 -17.69 -36.69 -5.29
C ALA A 20 -16.42 -35.90 -4.92
N ALA A 21 -15.72 -35.31 -5.89
CA ALA A 21 -14.49 -34.55 -5.63
C ALA A 21 -14.74 -33.09 -5.20
N LYS A 22 -15.93 -32.52 -5.49
CA LYS A 22 -16.24 -31.12 -5.19
C LYS A 22 -16.87 -30.87 -3.81
N GLU A 23 -17.22 -31.90 -3.05
CA GLU A 23 -17.84 -31.75 -1.72
C GLU A 23 -16.85 -31.92 -0.55
N LYS A 24 -15.66 -32.49 -0.78
CA LYS A 24 -14.68 -32.76 0.29
C LYS A 24 -13.66 -31.64 0.55
N ALA A 25 -13.65 -30.56 -0.24
CA ALA A 25 -12.74 -29.43 -0.07
C ALA A 25 -13.31 -28.25 0.76
N ALA A 26 -14.59 -28.31 1.16
CA ALA A 26 -15.27 -27.21 1.84
C ALA A 26 -15.34 -27.33 3.38
N LYS A 27 -14.81 -28.42 3.97
CA LYS A 27 -14.89 -28.68 5.44
C LYS A 27 -13.54 -28.62 6.18
N GLU A 28 -12.53 -27.96 5.60
CA GLU A 28 -11.19 -27.83 6.22
C GLU A 28 -10.73 -26.36 6.34
N LYS A 29 -11.66 -25.44 6.61
CA LYS A 29 -11.36 -24.00 6.85
C LYS A 29 -12.00 -23.43 8.12
N ALA A 30 -12.30 -24.28 9.11
CA ALA A 30 -13.01 -23.87 10.33
C ALA A 30 -12.32 -24.21 11.67
N ALA A 31 -11.03 -24.58 11.70
CA ALA A 31 -10.40 -25.03 12.95
C ALA A 31 -8.91 -24.62 13.12
N LYS A 32 -8.56 -23.36 12.86
CA LYS A 32 -7.25 -22.79 13.25
C LYS A 32 -7.37 -21.41 13.90
N GLU A 33 -8.48 -21.21 14.60
CA GLU A 33 -8.61 -20.15 15.59
C GLU A 33 -8.30 -20.76 16.96
N LYS A 34 -7.23 -20.28 17.62
CA LYS A 34 -6.80 -20.54 19.01
C LYS A 34 -5.83 -21.72 19.25
N ALA A 35 -4.52 -21.43 19.25
CA ALA A 35 -3.53 -22.01 20.20
C ALA A 35 -2.14 -21.32 20.10
N SER A 36 -1.54 -20.99 21.27
CA SER A 36 -0.13 -20.58 21.53
C SER A 36 0.26 -19.13 21.12
N LYS A 37 0.30 -18.07 21.95
CA LYS A 37 0.88 -17.76 23.29
C LYS A 37 2.42 -17.89 23.42
N LYS A 38 3.07 -16.69 23.43
CA LYS A 38 4.35 -16.27 24.09
C LYS A 38 5.63 -16.98 23.60
N GLN A 39 6.80 -16.33 23.43
CA GLN A 39 7.53 -15.50 24.40
C GLN A 39 8.83 -14.94 23.78
N SER A 40 9.41 -13.92 24.44
CA SER A 40 10.80 -13.40 24.36
C SER A 40 11.13 -12.36 23.28
N GLN A 41 11.88 -11.28 23.54
CA GLN A 41 12.50 -10.71 24.74
C GLN A 41 12.84 -9.23 24.44
N LYS A 42 12.82 -8.40 25.49
CA LYS A 42 13.28 -6.99 25.52
C LYS A 42 14.74 -6.86 25.06
N THR A 43 15.05 -5.78 24.36
CA THR A 43 16.27 -4.99 24.63
C THR A 43 15.93 -3.51 24.69
N VAL A 44 16.45 -2.88 25.73
CA VAL A 44 16.26 -1.48 26.12
C VAL A 44 17.37 -0.67 25.45
N VAL A 45 17.04 0.42 24.79
CA VAL A 45 17.96 1.54 24.62
C VAL A 45 17.19 2.84 24.83
N ASN A 46 17.49 3.48 25.97
CA ASN A 46 17.10 4.83 26.31
C ASN A 46 17.58 5.79 25.21
N ASN A 47 16.75 6.73 24.82
CA ASN A 47 17.26 8.07 24.56
C ASN A 47 16.23 9.13 24.97
N ASN A 48 16.57 9.75 26.09
CA ASN A 48 15.88 10.85 26.72
C ASN A 48 16.30 12.14 25.99
N TYR A 49 15.35 12.90 25.44
CA TYR A 49 15.60 14.29 25.06
C TYR A 49 14.36 15.14 25.35
N TYR A 50 14.60 16.25 26.05
CA TYR A 50 13.68 17.08 26.83
C TYR A 50 12.47 17.63 26.06
N ILE A 51 11.27 17.49 26.64
CA ILE A 51 10.16 18.43 26.39
C ILE A 51 9.50 18.78 27.73
N SER A 52 9.82 19.96 28.24
CA SER A 52 9.05 20.61 29.30
C SER A 52 7.97 21.47 28.64
N THR A 53 6.72 20.99 28.65
CA THR A 53 5.53 21.74 29.06
C THR A 53 4.27 20.88 28.84
N PRO A 54 3.38 20.75 29.84
CA PRO A 54 2.19 19.91 29.74
C PRO A 54 0.97 20.73 29.33
N SER A 55 0.69 20.82 28.03
CA SER A 55 -0.66 21.07 27.52
C SER A 55 -0.67 20.87 26.01
N GLN A 56 -1.13 19.69 25.60
CA GLN A 56 -1.91 19.37 24.39
C GLN A 56 -1.85 17.85 24.20
N CYS A 57 -2.40 17.14 25.18
CA CYS A 57 -3.03 15.87 24.90
C CYS A 57 -4.22 16.15 23.95
N TYR A 58 -4.35 15.35 22.90
CA TYR A 58 -5.18 15.53 21.68
C TYR A 58 -4.53 16.34 20.54
N GLN A 59 -3.54 15.73 19.88
CA GLN A 59 -3.51 15.72 18.42
C GLN A 59 -3.54 14.25 17.96
N TYR A 60 -4.63 13.92 17.29
CA TYR A 60 -5.17 12.59 17.04
C TYR A 60 -4.38 11.89 15.92
N TYR A 61 -3.88 10.69 16.19
CA TYR A 61 -3.78 9.47 15.35
C TYR A 61 -3.95 9.49 13.80
N TRP A 62 -3.65 10.56 13.04
CA TRP A 62 -4.11 10.73 11.64
C TRP A 62 -3.04 11.24 10.66
N ASP A 63 -1.74 11.09 10.96
CA ASP A 63 -0.64 11.47 10.04
C ASP A 63 0.15 10.27 9.50
N TYR A 64 -0.47 9.08 9.42
CA TYR A 64 0.13 7.90 8.80
C TYR A 64 -0.25 7.74 7.31
N GLU A 65 -1.16 8.58 6.82
CA GLU A 65 -1.64 8.47 5.45
C GLU A 65 -0.81 9.25 4.44
N TYR A 66 -0.21 10.36 4.85
CA TYR A 66 0.70 11.16 4.04
C TYR A 66 2.16 10.88 4.42
N VAL A 67 3.06 11.09 3.47
CA VAL A 67 4.51 11.10 3.66
C VAL A 67 4.97 12.49 4.08
N ILE A 68 4.45 13.54 3.42
CA ILE A 68 4.73 14.95 3.75
C ILE A 68 3.42 15.73 3.62
N PRO A 69 2.61 15.81 4.69
CA PRO A 69 1.23 16.30 4.64
C PRO A 69 1.11 17.76 4.16
N ASP A 70 2.15 18.57 4.38
CA ASP A 70 2.22 20.00 4.08
C ASP A 70 3.04 20.33 2.81
N SER A 71 3.37 19.31 2.01
CA SER A 71 4.06 19.47 0.71
C SER A 71 3.27 20.31 -0.30
N ASN A 72 1.99 20.56 -0.06
CA ASN A 72 1.13 21.41 -0.88
C ASN A 72 1.07 22.88 -0.42
N SER A 73 1.57 23.22 0.77
CA SER A 73 1.37 24.53 1.42
C SER A 73 2.65 25.25 1.82
N ARG A 74 3.80 24.58 1.82
CA ARG A 74 5.12 25.20 2.10
C ARG A 74 6.24 24.63 1.24
N TYR A 75 7.39 25.30 1.25
CA TYR A 75 8.62 24.82 0.61
C TYR A 75 9.33 23.79 1.50
N LEU A 76 9.82 22.72 0.89
CA LEU A 76 10.66 21.72 1.54
C LEU A 76 12.14 22.09 1.40
N SER A 77 12.89 21.90 2.47
CA SER A 77 14.33 22.15 2.47
C SER A 77 15.12 20.89 2.13
N TYR A 78 16.34 21.08 1.63
CA TYR A 78 17.26 19.96 1.37
C TYR A 78 17.53 19.15 2.64
N ASN A 79 17.79 19.82 3.77
CA ASN A 79 18.12 19.16 5.03
C ASN A 79 16.98 18.30 5.57
N GLU A 80 15.74 18.78 5.42
CA GLU A 80 14.56 18.01 5.80
C GLU A 80 14.44 16.72 4.98
N LEU A 81 14.61 16.82 3.65
CA LEU A 81 14.54 15.68 2.74
C LEU A 81 15.74 14.72 2.86
N TYR A 82 16.88 15.20 3.36
CA TYR A 82 18.07 14.37 3.55
C TYR A 82 17.84 13.25 4.57
N GLY A 83 16.98 13.49 5.57
CA GLY A 83 16.58 12.48 6.56
C GLY A 83 15.68 11.36 6.04
N TYR A 84 15.10 11.52 4.85
CA TYR A 84 14.21 10.53 4.24
C TYR A 84 15.03 9.44 3.52
N SER A 85 14.52 8.21 3.45
CA SER A 85 15.07 7.18 2.58
C SER A 85 14.72 7.44 1.10
N ILE A 86 15.44 6.82 0.17
CA ILE A 86 15.17 6.94 -1.27
C ILE A 86 13.72 6.52 -1.61
N GLU A 87 13.21 5.45 -0.99
CA GLU A 87 11.82 5.03 -1.20
C GLU A 87 10.83 6.05 -0.61
N GLN A 88 11.11 6.65 0.55
CA GLN A 88 10.24 7.70 1.06
C GLN A 88 10.26 8.97 0.19
N LEU A 89 11.40 9.36 -0.36
CA LEU A 89 11.48 10.46 -1.33
C LEU A 89 10.66 10.15 -2.58
N ARG A 90 10.77 8.91 -3.08
CA ARG A 90 9.96 8.44 -4.20
C ARG A 90 8.47 8.51 -3.88
N LEU A 91 8.04 8.08 -2.70
CA LEU A 91 6.65 8.16 -2.27
C LEU A 91 6.20 9.61 -2.10
N ALA A 92 6.98 10.48 -1.44
CA ALA A 92 6.69 11.89 -1.26
C ALA A 92 6.53 12.64 -2.59
N ARG A 93 7.42 12.39 -3.56
CA ARG A 93 7.27 12.95 -4.91
C ARG A 93 5.94 12.50 -5.51
N ASN A 94 5.65 11.20 -5.49
CA ASN A 94 4.43 10.66 -6.11
C ASN A 94 3.16 11.05 -5.36
N GLU A 95 3.23 11.35 -4.07
CA GLU A 95 2.11 11.86 -3.28
C GLU A 95 1.58 13.16 -3.88
N ILE A 96 2.46 14.08 -4.26
CA ILE A 96 2.05 15.35 -4.91
C ILE A 96 1.23 15.04 -6.17
N TYR A 97 1.65 14.07 -6.99
CA TYR A 97 0.85 13.65 -8.16
C TYR A 97 -0.46 12.96 -7.77
N ALA A 98 -0.44 12.13 -6.71
CA ALA A 98 -1.60 11.39 -6.24
C ALA A 98 -2.70 12.31 -5.71
N ARG A 99 -2.33 13.42 -5.05
CA ARG A 99 -3.27 14.45 -4.57
C ARG A 99 -4.11 15.05 -5.70
N HIS A 100 -3.60 15.04 -6.92
CA HIS A 100 -4.27 15.49 -8.14
C HIS A 100 -4.89 14.35 -8.95
N GLY A 101 -5.08 13.17 -8.35
CA GLY A 101 -5.80 12.05 -8.97
C GLY A 101 -5.04 11.32 -10.08
N ARG A 102 -3.70 11.46 -10.15
CA ARG A 102 -2.89 10.73 -11.12
C ARG A 102 -2.82 9.24 -10.78
N LEU A 103 -3.17 8.39 -11.74
CA LEU A 103 -2.96 6.94 -11.68
C LEU A 103 -1.47 6.57 -11.86
N PHE A 104 -1.07 5.41 -11.35
CA PHE A 104 0.31 4.94 -11.43
C PHE A 104 0.41 3.64 -12.22
N ALA A 105 1.30 3.61 -13.22
CA ALA A 105 1.61 2.40 -13.98
C ALA A 105 2.41 1.37 -13.15
N ASN A 106 3.20 1.84 -12.18
CA ASN A 106 3.91 0.97 -11.26
C ASN A 106 2.93 0.40 -10.22
N LYS A 107 2.82 -0.93 -10.16
CA LYS A 107 1.89 -1.65 -9.26
C LYS A 107 2.13 -1.34 -7.78
N GLN A 108 3.38 -1.18 -7.34
CA GLN A 108 3.67 -0.89 -5.93
C GLN A 108 3.19 0.51 -5.54
N LEU A 109 3.42 1.52 -6.40
CA LEU A 109 2.91 2.87 -6.18
C LEU A 109 1.38 2.89 -6.22
N GLN A 110 0.77 2.24 -7.22
CA GLN A 110 -0.68 2.19 -7.32
C GLN A 110 -1.30 1.54 -6.08
N ASN A 111 -0.77 0.40 -5.63
CA ASN A 111 -1.26 -0.27 -4.41
C ASN A 111 -1.06 0.60 -3.16
N TYR A 112 0.09 1.27 -3.05
CA TYR A 112 0.37 2.15 -1.91
C TYR A 112 -0.66 3.27 -1.79
N PHE A 113 -0.91 4.01 -2.89
CA PHE A 113 -1.86 5.11 -2.89
C PHE A 113 -3.32 4.66 -2.85
N SER A 114 -3.66 3.53 -3.48
CA SER A 114 -5.01 2.94 -3.39
C SER A 114 -5.44 2.56 -1.97
N ASN A 115 -4.49 2.39 -1.05
CA ASN A 115 -4.78 2.14 0.37
C ASN A 115 -4.89 3.44 1.20
N LYS A 116 -4.79 4.62 0.58
CA LYS A 116 -4.96 5.91 1.25
C LYS A 116 -6.40 6.38 1.11
N SER A 117 -7.00 6.82 2.20
CA SER A 117 -8.41 7.25 2.23
C SER A 117 -8.65 8.48 1.36
N TRP A 118 -7.63 9.31 1.19
CA TRP A 118 -7.68 10.57 0.44
C TRP A 118 -7.41 10.42 -1.06
N TYR A 119 -6.93 9.27 -1.53
CA TYR A 119 -6.50 9.11 -2.91
C TYR A 119 -7.64 8.65 -3.82
N TYR A 120 -7.93 9.48 -4.83
CA TYR A 120 -8.93 9.21 -5.87
C TYR A 120 -8.29 9.27 -7.25
N GLY A 121 -7.65 8.18 -7.67
CA GLY A 121 -6.98 8.08 -8.97
C GLY A 121 -7.98 7.95 -10.14
N CYS A 122 -8.03 8.94 -11.03
CA CYS A 122 -8.90 8.96 -12.21
C CYS A 122 -8.20 9.40 -13.50
N ILE A 123 -7.03 10.04 -13.40
CA ILE A 123 -6.30 10.59 -14.55
C ILE A 123 -5.16 9.64 -14.92
N SER A 124 -5.17 9.14 -16.15
CA SER A 124 -4.08 8.27 -16.64
C SER A 124 -2.73 9.02 -16.63
N PRO A 125 -1.59 8.32 -16.47
CA PRO A 125 -0.27 8.94 -16.50
C PRO A 125 -0.02 9.82 -17.75
N ASN A 126 -0.56 9.42 -18.90
CA ASN A 126 -0.38 10.10 -20.19
C ASN A 126 -1.23 11.37 -20.31
N ASN A 127 -2.35 11.44 -19.60
CA ASN A 127 -3.26 12.59 -19.64
C ASN A 127 -2.98 13.59 -18.51
N PHE A 128 -2.18 13.22 -17.53
CA PHE A 128 -1.85 14.08 -16.40
C PHE A 128 -1.00 15.27 -16.83
N ARG A 129 -1.40 16.48 -16.39
CA ARG A 129 -0.67 17.72 -16.68
C ARG A 129 -0.13 18.31 -15.39
N THR A 130 1.17 18.60 -15.35
CA THR A 130 1.82 19.23 -14.19
C THR A 130 1.42 20.69 -13.99
N SER A 131 0.67 21.29 -14.92
CA SER A 131 0.11 22.65 -14.77
C SER A 131 -0.93 22.76 -13.65
N VAL A 132 -1.45 21.63 -13.15
CA VAL A 132 -2.35 21.62 -11.98
C VAL A 132 -1.62 21.91 -10.67
N PHE A 133 -0.29 21.78 -10.66
CA PHE A 133 0.51 22.02 -9.47
C PHE A 133 0.53 23.50 -9.12
N ASN A 134 0.44 23.76 -7.82
CA ASN A 134 0.70 25.08 -7.29
C ASN A 134 2.22 25.35 -7.21
N ARG A 135 2.59 26.57 -6.78
CA ARG A 135 3.99 27.00 -6.68
C ARG A 135 4.84 26.17 -5.71
N TYR A 136 4.25 25.68 -4.62
CA TYR A 136 4.93 24.87 -3.62
C TYR A 136 5.15 23.46 -4.14
N GLU A 137 4.11 22.83 -4.67
CA GLU A 137 4.16 21.49 -5.23
C GLU A 137 5.20 21.37 -6.34
N LYS A 138 5.23 22.34 -7.27
CA LYS A 138 6.24 22.38 -8.33
C LYS A 138 7.66 22.46 -7.77
N ALA A 139 7.91 23.40 -6.86
CA ALA A 139 9.23 23.57 -6.24
C ALA A 139 9.65 22.34 -5.41
N ASN A 140 8.70 21.69 -4.73
CA ASN A 140 8.95 20.53 -3.89
C ASN A 140 9.23 19.28 -4.71
N VAL A 141 8.52 19.07 -5.83
CA VAL A 141 8.85 18.00 -6.78
C VAL A 141 10.28 18.18 -7.29
N ASP A 142 10.66 19.39 -7.69
CA ASP A 142 12.01 19.68 -8.19
C ASP A 142 13.08 19.45 -7.10
N MET A 143 12.82 19.89 -5.87
CA MET A 143 13.72 19.66 -4.73
C MET A 143 13.89 18.17 -4.43
N ILE A 144 12.80 17.40 -4.39
CA ILE A 144 12.86 15.96 -4.12
C ILE A 144 13.63 15.24 -5.23
N VAL A 145 13.39 15.57 -6.51
CA VAL A 145 14.13 14.99 -7.64
C VAL A 145 15.62 15.31 -7.55
N ARG A 146 15.99 16.52 -7.11
CA ARG A 146 17.39 16.89 -6.87
C ARG A 146 18.02 16.01 -5.79
N VAL A 147 17.37 15.90 -4.62
CA VAL A 147 17.88 15.07 -3.51
C VAL A 147 17.98 13.58 -3.91
N GLU A 148 17.02 13.06 -4.68
CA GLU A 148 17.07 11.70 -5.21
C GLU A 148 18.26 11.49 -6.16
N ARG A 149 18.60 12.49 -6.97
CA ARG A 149 19.73 12.43 -7.89
C ARG A 149 21.07 12.46 -7.16
N ASP A 150 21.19 13.33 -6.16
CA ASP A 150 22.42 13.51 -5.40
C ASP A 150 22.81 12.28 -4.56
N ARG A 151 21.86 11.35 -4.34
CA ARG A 151 22.02 10.15 -3.49
C ARG A 151 21.98 8.82 -4.23
N LYS A 152 21.84 8.84 -5.56
CA LYS A 152 21.89 7.65 -6.43
C LYS A 152 23.30 7.39 -6.91
#